data_AF-J9GLI2-F1
#
_entry.id   AF-J9GLI2-F1
#
_cell.length_a   1.000
_cell.length_b   1.000
_cell.length_c   1.000
_cell.angle_alpha   90.00
_cell.angle_beta   90.00
_cell.angle_gamma   90.00
#
_symmetry.space_group_name_H-M   'P 1'
#
loop_
_entity.id
_entity.type
_entity.pdbx_description
1 polymer ?
#
loop_
_entity_poly.entity_id
_entity_poly.type
_entity_poly.pdbx_seq_one_letter_code
_entity_poly.pdbx_strand_id
1 'polypeptide(L)' 'MFKEGRTPLHTLRADIDYCQCEALTKVGLLGIKVWICRGEVYGKRDLAPNFTPEKESRGNGNYNNGGRKFRNKRNNNR' A
#
# COMPACT_ATOMS: atom_id res chain seq x y z
N MET A 1 12.16 -23.66 19.88
CA MET A 1 11.94 -22.19 19.89
C MET A 1 11.18 -21.83 18.63
N PHE A 2 9.95 -21.33 18.74
CA PHE A 2 9.08 -21.07 17.57
C PHE A 2 9.26 -19.64 17.08
N LYS A 3 10.38 -19.40 16.41
CA LYS A 3 10.68 -18.17 15.67
C LYS A 3 11.87 -18.45 14.78
N GLU A 4 11.75 -18.09 13.52
CA GLU A 4 12.85 -18.16 12.58
C GLU A 4 13.20 -16.74 12.12
N GLY A 5 14.51 -16.45 12.01
CA GLY A 5 14.99 -15.16 11.54
C GLY A 5 14.87 -13.99 12.54
N ARG A 6 14.85 -12.76 12.00
CA ARG A 6 14.87 -11.50 12.74
C ARG A 6 13.50 -10.80 12.68
N THR A 7 13.04 -10.30 13.81
CA THR A 7 11.76 -9.57 13.94
C THR A 7 11.98 -8.37 14.86
N PRO A 8 12.44 -7.23 14.32
CA PRO A 8 12.77 -6.05 15.13
C PRO A 8 11.51 -5.22 15.43
N LEU A 9 10.86 -5.49 16.55
CA LEU A 9 9.58 -4.85 16.93
C LEU A 9 9.70 -3.35 17.27
N HIS A 10 10.89 -2.89 17.68
CA HIS A 10 11.12 -1.48 17.99
C HIS A 10 11.49 -0.64 16.76
N THR A 11 11.70 -1.27 15.60
CA THR A 11 12.15 -0.59 14.38
C THR A 11 10.94 -0.18 13.54
N LEU A 12 10.52 1.09 13.64
CA LEU A 12 9.32 1.59 12.94
C LEU A 12 9.38 1.48 11.40
N ARG A 13 10.58 1.50 10.82
CA ARG A 13 10.80 1.31 9.37
C ARG A 13 10.66 -0.15 8.92
N ALA A 14 10.58 -1.10 9.84
CA ALA A 14 10.37 -2.49 9.49
C ALA A 14 8.97 -2.68 8.88
N ASP A 15 8.87 -3.62 7.94
CA ASP A 15 7.60 -4.09 7.38
C ASP A 15 7.16 -5.32 8.14
N ILE A 16 6.26 -5.12 9.09
CA ILE A 16 5.78 -6.16 9.98
C ILE A 16 4.27 -6.26 9.84
N ASP A 17 3.81 -7.39 9.31
CA ASP A 17 2.41 -7.77 9.30
C ASP A 17 2.08 -8.49 10.61
N TYR A 18 1.05 -8.02 11.31
CA TYR A 18 0.53 -8.63 12.53
C TYR A 18 -0.85 -9.21 12.28
N CYS A 19 -1.05 -10.44 12.75
CA CYS A 19 -2.38 -11.06 12.78
C CYS A 19 -2.58 -11.77 14.11
N GLN A 20 -3.80 -11.67 14.64
CA GLN A 20 -4.25 -12.40 15.80
C GLN A 20 -5.51 -13.17 15.45
N CYS A 21 -5.52 -14.48 15.73
CA CYS A 21 -6.70 -15.31 15.58
C CYS A 21 -6.86 -16.26 16.77
N GLU A 22 -8.05 -16.81 16.91
CA GLU A 22 -8.39 -17.76 17.95
C GLU A 22 -8.76 -19.09 17.29
N ALA A 23 -8.20 -20.20 17.78
CA ALA A 23 -8.53 -21.54 17.35
C ALA A 23 -9.49 -22.18 18.37
N LEU A 24 -10.68 -22.55 17.92
CA LEU A 24 -11.64 -23.30 18.71
C LEU A 24 -11.23 -24.77 18.72
N THR A 25 -10.89 -25.29 19.89
CA THR A 25 -10.50 -26.68 20.09
C THR A 25 -11.45 -27.37 21.06
N LYS A 26 -11.40 -28.71 21.11
CA LYS A 26 -12.26 -29.53 21.98
C LYS A 26 -12.16 -29.15 23.47
N VAL A 27 -11.01 -28.63 23.89
CA VAL A 27 -10.71 -28.30 25.29
C VAL A 27 -10.84 -26.80 25.59
N GLY A 28 -11.07 -25.96 24.57
CA GLY A 28 -11.20 -24.51 24.74
C GLY A 28 -10.67 -23.69 23.56
N LEU A 29 -10.46 -22.39 23.81
CA LEU A 29 -9.95 -21.43 22.84
C LEU A 29 -8.43 -21.27 22.97
N LEU A 30 -7.70 -21.38 21.85
CA LEU A 30 -6.26 -21.12 21.79
C LEU A 30 -6.00 -19.84 21.00
N GLY A 31 -5.35 -18.86 21.64
CA GLY A 31 -4.95 -17.62 20.98
C GLY A 31 -3.65 -17.80 20.19
N ILE A 32 -3.65 -17.47 18.91
CA ILE A 32 -2.49 -17.49 18.03
C ILE A 32 -2.14 -16.05 17.63
N LYS A 33 -0.87 -15.69 17.82
CA LYS A 33 -0.32 -14.39 17.40
C LYS A 33 0.81 -14.63 16.42
N VAL A 34 0.71 -13.99 15.26
CA VAL A 34 1.68 -14.16 14.17
C VAL A 34 2.26 -12.80 13.79
N TRP A 35 3.58 -12.78 13.64
CA TRP A 35 4.33 -11.63 13.13
C TRP A 35 5.14 -12.08 11.91
N ILE A 36 4.93 -11.43 10.77
CA ILE A 36 5.67 -11.69 9.54
C ILE A 36 6.51 -10.46 9.23
N CYS A 37 7.84 -10.60 9.24
CA CYS A 37 8.77 -9.54 8.91
C CYS A 37 9.19 -9.69 7.45
N ARG A 38 8.77 -8.76 6.58
CA ARG A 38 9.10 -8.76 5.13
C ARG A 38 10.35 -7.96 4.79
N GLY A 39 10.97 -7.30 5.78
CA GLY A 39 12.19 -6.51 5.63
C GLY A 39 12.03 -5.08 6.15
N GLU A 40 12.77 -4.14 5.57
CA GLU A 40 12.68 -2.70 5.88
C GLU A 40 12.24 -1.94 4.63
N VAL A 41 11.32 -0.99 4.78
CA VAL A 41 10.87 -0.16 3.66
C VAL A 41 11.60 1.18 3.71
N TYR A 42 12.37 1.45 2.66
CA TYR A 42 13.09 2.70 2.46
C TYR A 42 12.31 3.56 1.45
N GLY A 43 11.48 4.48 1.94
CA GLY A 43 10.68 5.38 1.09
C GLY A 43 9.44 5.93 1.80
N LYS A 44 8.70 6.83 1.12
CA LYS A 44 7.37 7.25 1.58
C LYS A 44 6.43 6.05 1.37
N ARG A 45 6.02 5.39 2.46
CA ARG A 45 4.91 4.45 2.41
C ARG A 45 3.63 5.25 2.15
N ASP A 46 2.96 4.97 1.05
CA ASP A 46 1.56 5.38 0.89
C ASP A 46 0.77 4.61 1.95
N LEU A 47 0.52 5.28 3.08
CA LEU A 47 -0.24 4.77 4.23
C LEU A 47 -1.73 4.60 3.91
N ALA A 48 -2.16 4.99 2.71
CA ALA A 48 -3.47 4.67 2.22
C ALA A 48 -3.50 3.16 1.92
N PRO A 49 -4.24 2.34 2.68
CA PRO A 49 -4.50 0.98 2.23
C PRO A 49 -5.15 1.12 0.86
N ASN A 50 -4.56 0.50 -0.15
CA ASN A 50 -5.18 0.35 -1.47
C ASN A 50 -6.40 -0.56 -1.29
N PHE A 51 -7.46 -0.05 -0.67
CA PHE A 51 -8.81 -0.57 -0.79
C PHE A 51 -9.27 -0.15 -2.18
N THR A 52 -8.74 -0.80 -3.21
CA THR A 52 -9.31 -0.72 -4.54
C THR A 52 -10.59 -1.55 -4.47
N PRO A 53 -11.80 -0.96 -4.44
CA PRO A 53 -12.96 -1.72 -4.87
C PRO A 53 -12.63 -2.16 -6.30
N GLU A 54 -12.65 -3.46 -6.54
CA GLU A 54 -12.41 -4.06 -7.85
C GLU A 54 -13.37 -3.43 -8.85
N LYS A 55 -12.90 -2.38 -9.56
CA LYS A 55 -13.65 -1.78 -10.65
C LYS A 55 -13.29 -2.56 -11.90
N GLU A 56 -14.29 -3.32 -12.35
CA GLU A 56 -14.34 -4.04 -13.60
C GLU A 56 -13.62 -3.32 -14.75
N SER A 57 -12.85 -4.12 -15.49
CA SER A 57 -12.14 -3.76 -16.70
C SER A 57 -13.03 -3.01 -17.71
N ARG A 58 -12.76 -1.71 -17.91
CA ARG A 58 -13.19 -0.96 -19.12
C ARG A 58 -12.14 0.07 -19.53
N GLY A 59 -11.35 -0.30 -20.55
CA GLY A 59 -11.02 0.58 -21.67
C GLY A 59 -9.91 1.64 -21.49
N ASN A 60 -8.78 1.36 -22.14
CA ASN A 60 -8.04 2.25 -23.05
C ASN A 60 -8.07 3.78 -22.80
N GLY A 61 -6.91 4.37 -22.47
CA GLY A 61 -6.74 5.82 -22.43
C GLY A 61 -5.28 6.25 -22.28
N ASN A 62 -4.52 6.22 -23.38
CA ASN A 62 -3.18 6.75 -23.48
C ASN A 62 -3.22 8.30 -23.44
N TYR A 63 -3.03 8.92 -22.26
CA TYR A 63 -2.99 10.38 -22.14
C TYR A 63 -1.55 10.90 -22.19
N ASN A 64 -1.01 10.98 -23.41
CA ASN A 64 -0.06 12.02 -23.75
C ASN A 64 -0.83 13.35 -23.82
N ASN A 65 -0.62 14.26 -22.87
CA ASN A 65 -1.08 15.64 -23.02
C ASN A 65 0.07 16.62 -22.83
N GLY A 66 0.87 16.70 -23.89
CA GLY A 66 1.64 17.89 -24.20
C GLY A 66 0.74 18.93 -24.87
N GLY A 67 0.83 20.18 -24.40
CA GLY A 67 0.19 21.35 -25.00
C GLY A 67 -1.02 21.81 -24.19
N ARG A 68 -1.14 23.07 -23.78
CA ARG A 68 -1.06 24.24 -24.67
C ARG A 68 -0.54 25.44 -23.89
N LYS A 69 0.59 25.98 -24.36
CA LYS A 69 1.01 27.37 -24.08
C LYS A 69 -0.04 28.30 -24.70
N PHE A 70 -0.86 28.94 -23.89
CA PHE A 70 -1.67 30.08 -24.30
C PHE A 70 -0.74 31.28 -24.56
N ARG A 71 -0.16 31.30 -25.75
CA ARG A 71 0.57 32.45 -26.29
C ARG A 71 -0.46 33.43 -26.84
N ASN A 72 -0.92 34.36 -26.00
CA ASN A 72 -1.74 35.47 -26.44
C ASN A 72 -0.90 36.31 -27.42
N LYS A 73 -1.24 36.25 -28.71
CA LYS A 73 -0.51 36.93 -29.77
C LYS A 73 -1.49 37.62 -30.72
N ARG A 74 -1.58 38.94 -30.56
CA ARG A 74 -2.00 39.97 -31.54
C ARG A 74 -3.51 40.01 -31.82
N ASN A 75 -4.14 41.18 -31.99
CA ASN A 75 -3.82 42.10 -33.07
C ASN A 75 -4.44 43.50 -32.88
N ASN A 76 -3.72 44.53 -33.31
CA ASN A 76 -4.25 45.87 -33.57
C ASN A 76 -5.07 45.83 -34.87
N ASN A 77 -6.26 46.42 -34.87
CA ASN A 77 -6.90 47.07 -36.03
C ASN A 77 -8.25 47.70 -35.62
N ARG A 78 -8.24 48.99 -35.27
CA ARG A 78 -9.14 50.07 -35.73
C ARG A 78 -8.92 51.30 -34.86
#